data_AF-A0A139GXL8-F1
#
_entry.id   AF-A0A139GXL8-F1
#
_cell.length_a   1.000
_cell.length_b   1.000
_cell.length_c   1.000
_cell.angle_alpha   90.00
_cell.angle_beta   90.00
_cell.angle_gamma   90.00
#
_symmetry.space_group_name_H-M   'P 1'
#
loop_
_entity.id
_entity.type
_entity.pdbx_description
1 polymer ?
#
loop_
_entity_poly.entity_id
_entity_poly.type
_entity_poly.pdbx_seq_one_letter_code
_entity_poly.pdbx_strand_id
1 'polypeptide(L)'
;MGHSIHSPRFIHRSLVLLVCLSLFVVLRCFWTYEARTSTISSASNLLFRQQDGPKSRFTNYLWPGHSLMNATFVSLVRNGELEGMLDSIHDVETRFNHNYHYDWVFLNDDTFTEEFKIATTAATSGRVSYGKINHEQWSYPAGLNMSLVEQSKYDMGLREDIPYGNSSSYRHMCRYQSGFFYRHPLVLEYEWYWRVEPGIEILCDIPYDPFAYMAEHGKKYAFVISINEISDTVRSLWSHVRTFMEEFPQHISKDNHMAFLSEDGGITFNHCHFWDNFEIASLEWYRGEAYNDFFSYLDQSGGFFYERWGDASIHSIAASLMLDKGEIHFFDDIGYHHYPTKSCPRSAHKQKRLNCRCNEQDNTEWYPSCAKRFFDVTGIEYPEGSDRNVPKEAGLVR
;
A
#
# COMPACT_ATOMS: atom_id res chain seq x y z
N MET A 1 -33.42 -39.01 -66.99
CA MET A 1 -34.35 -39.16 -65.84
C MET A 1 -34.51 -37.79 -65.19
N GLY A 2 -35.75 -37.27 -65.18
CA GLY A 2 -36.26 -36.13 -64.39
C GLY A 2 -35.40 -34.87 -64.19
N HIS A 3 -35.52 -33.88 -65.08
CA HIS A 3 -35.33 -32.47 -64.71
C HIS A 3 -36.60 -31.98 -63.97
N SER A 4 -36.46 -31.48 -62.73
CA SER A 4 -37.44 -30.60 -62.10
C SER A 4 -36.75 -29.31 -61.68
N ILE A 5 -37.15 -28.24 -62.35
CA ILE A 5 -36.67 -26.87 -62.19
C ILE A 5 -37.41 -26.29 -60.97
N HIS A 6 -36.71 -26.03 -59.86
CA HIS A 6 -37.28 -25.25 -58.77
C HIS A 6 -37.41 -23.78 -59.21
N SER A 7 -38.66 -23.29 -59.21
CA SER A 7 -39.00 -21.97 -59.73
C SER A 7 -38.39 -20.83 -58.90
N PRO A 8 -37.95 -19.72 -59.53
CA PRO A 8 -37.36 -18.56 -58.86
C PRO A 8 -38.34 -17.75 -57.99
N ARG A 9 -39.63 -18.13 -57.95
CA ARG A 9 -40.66 -17.43 -57.16
C ARG A 9 -40.65 -17.79 -55.67
N PHE A 10 -40.06 -18.92 -55.27
CA PHE A 10 -40.03 -19.36 -53.87
C PHE A 10 -38.91 -18.67 -53.08
N ILE A 11 -37.72 -18.54 -53.68
CA ILE A 11 -36.55 -17.89 -53.07
C ILE A 11 -36.83 -16.40 -52.79
N HIS A 12 -37.54 -15.73 -53.69
CA HIS A 12 -37.85 -14.32 -53.53
C HIS A 12 -38.87 -14.07 -52.39
N ARG A 13 -39.84 -14.96 -52.19
CA ARG A 13 -40.80 -14.87 -51.08
C ARG A 13 -40.15 -15.14 -49.73
N SER A 14 -39.23 -16.09 -49.65
CA SER A 14 -38.47 -16.38 -48.42
C SER A 14 -37.52 -15.25 -48.03
N LEU A 15 -36.88 -14.59 -49.01
CA LEU A 15 -35.99 -13.45 -48.76
C LEU A 15 -36.77 -12.23 -48.26
N VAL A 16 -37.93 -11.94 -48.87
CA VAL A 16 -38.82 -10.85 -48.43
C VAL A 16 -39.34 -11.11 -47.00
N LEU A 17 -39.68 -12.36 -46.66
CA LEU A 17 -40.11 -12.70 -45.30
C LEU A 17 -39.01 -12.46 -44.26
N LEU A 18 -37.77 -12.82 -44.57
CA LEU A 18 -36.60 -12.60 -43.70
C LEU A 18 -36.26 -11.11 -43.52
N VAL A 19 -36.39 -10.31 -44.59
CA VAL A 19 -36.22 -8.85 -44.51
C VAL A 19 -37.33 -8.21 -43.67
N CYS A 20 -38.58 -8.66 -43.82
CA CYS A 20 -39.69 -8.17 -43.00
C CYS A 20 -39.55 -8.57 -41.52
N LEU A 21 -39.10 -9.80 -41.23
CA LEU A 21 -38.84 -10.27 -39.86
C LEU A 21 -37.70 -9.50 -39.18
N SER A 22 -36.60 -9.25 -39.91
CA SER A 22 -35.48 -8.45 -39.37
C SER A 22 -35.87 -6.99 -39.12
N LEU A 23 -36.63 -6.36 -40.04
CA LEU A 23 -37.20 -5.02 -39.81
C LEU A 23 -38.16 -5.00 -38.62
N PHE A 24 -38.98 -6.04 -38.42
CA PHE A 24 -39.89 -6.13 -37.28
C PHE A 24 -39.15 -6.27 -35.94
N VAL A 25 -38.04 -7.03 -35.91
CA VAL A 25 -37.18 -7.16 -34.73
C VAL A 25 -36.47 -5.83 -34.43
N VAL A 26 -35.92 -5.16 -35.44
CA VAL A 26 -35.26 -3.85 -35.25
C VAL A 26 -36.25 -2.79 -34.77
N LEU A 27 -37.46 -2.74 -35.36
CA LEU A 27 -38.52 -1.83 -34.91
C LEU A 27 -38.98 -2.15 -33.48
N ARG A 28 -39.09 -3.42 -33.10
CA ARG A 28 -39.38 -3.80 -31.70
C ARG A 28 -38.26 -3.39 -30.75
N CYS A 29 -36.99 -3.59 -31.11
CA CYS A 29 -35.86 -3.17 -30.29
C CYS A 29 -35.82 -1.64 -30.12
N PHE A 30 -36.10 -0.88 -31.18
CA PHE A 30 -36.22 0.58 -31.12
C PHE A 30 -37.38 1.01 -30.22
N TRP A 31 -38.56 0.38 -30.35
CA TRP A 31 -39.70 0.69 -29.51
C TRP A 31 -39.48 0.35 -28.04
N THR A 32 -38.80 -0.77 -27.73
CA THR A 32 -38.43 -1.12 -26.35
C THR A 32 -37.36 -0.19 -25.80
N TYR A 33 -36.45 0.31 -26.63
CA TYR A 33 -35.43 1.29 -26.23
C TYR A 33 -36.08 2.64 -25.93
N GLU A 34 -36.91 3.17 -26.83
CA GLU A 34 -37.65 4.42 -26.60
C GLU A 34 -38.56 4.33 -25.38
N ALA A 35 -39.33 3.23 -25.22
CA ALA A 35 -40.18 3.03 -24.06
C ALA A 35 -39.38 2.95 -22.73
N ARG A 36 -38.15 2.44 -22.75
CA ARG A 36 -37.25 2.40 -21.58
C ARG A 36 -36.65 3.78 -21.29
N THR A 37 -36.29 4.55 -22.31
CA THR A 37 -35.82 5.93 -22.13
C THR A 37 -36.93 6.88 -21.68
N SER A 38 -38.19 6.67 -22.11
CA SER A 38 -39.33 7.48 -21.67
C SER A 38 -39.78 7.14 -20.25
N THR A 39 -39.67 5.87 -19.81
CA THR A 39 -39.88 5.48 -18.41
C THR A 39 -38.76 5.95 -17.48
N ILE A 40 -37.50 5.95 -17.94
CA ILE A 40 -36.38 6.52 -17.17
C ILE A 40 -36.52 8.05 -17.06
N SER A 41 -36.92 8.75 -18.12
CA SER A 41 -37.16 10.21 -18.11
C SER A 41 -38.37 10.63 -17.26
N SER A 42 -39.36 9.77 -17.08
CA SER A 42 -40.52 10.05 -16.22
C SER A 42 -40.28 9.62 -14.77
N ALA A 43 -39.46 8.58 -14.52
CA ALA A 43 -39.00 8.22 -13.19
C ALA A 43 -37.99 9.24 -12.62
N SER A 44 -37.12 9.82 -13.45
CA SER A 44 -36.19 10.87 -13.03
C SER A 44 -36.90 12.19 -12.68
N ASN A 45 -38.02 12.51 -13.33
CA ASN A 45 -38.80 13.70 -13.02
C ASN A 45 -39.77 13.56 -11.83
N LEU A 46 -40.00 12.33 -11.34
CA LEU A 46 -40.82 12.07 -10.14
C LEU A 46 -40.00 11.89 -8.85
N LEU A 47 -38.66 11.81 -8.96
CA LEU A 47 -37.74 11.67 -7.82
C LEU A 47 -37.09 13.00 -7.38
N PHE A 48 -37.27 14.10 -8.12
CA PHE A 48 -36.91 15.44 -7.67
C PHE A 48 -38.10 16.18 -7.05
N ARG A 49 -38.64 15.62 -5.95
CA ARG A 49 -39.40 16.40 -4.99
C ARG A 49 -38.47 16.68 -3.82
N GLN A 50 -38.01 17.92 -3.75
CA GLN A 50 -37.21 18.49 -2.67
C GLN A 50 -37.88 18.21 -1.32
N GLN A 51 -37.48 17.13 -0.67
CA GLN A 51 -37.69 16.94 0.75
C GLN A 51 -36.49 17.60 1.42
N ASP A 52 -36.73 18.79 1.97
CA ASP A 52 -35.86 19.38 2.98
C ASP A 52 -35.87 18.46 4.22
N GLY A 53 -35.04 17.41 4.18
CA GLY A 53 -34.70 16.61 5.34
C GLY A 53 -33.99 17.49 6.37
N PRO A 54 -34.04 17.12 7.67
CA PRO A 54 -33.41 17.94 8.70
C PRO A 54 -31.94 18.08 8.36
N LYS A 55 -31.49 19.33 8.19
CA LYS A 55 -30.08 19.68 7.98
C LYS A 55 -29.27 18.95 9.06
N SER A 56 -28.61 17.87 8.66
CA SER A 56 -27.64 17.20 9.50
C SER A 56 -26.62 18.25 9.91
N ARG A 57 -26.63 18.62 11.19
CA ARG A 57 -25.50 19.29 11.83
C ARG A 57 -24.35 18.28 11.82
N PHE A 58 -23.62 18.20 10.72
CA PHE A 58 -22.23 17.79 10.79
C PHE A 58 -21.49 18.96 11.42
N THR A 59 -21.46 18.97 12.74
CA THR A 59 -20.44 19.70 13.48
C THR A 59 -19.09 19.19 13.02
N ASN A 60 -18.22 20.07 12.55
CA ASN A 60 -16.80 19.81 12.40
C ASN A 60 -16.30 19.19 13.71
N TYR A 61 -16.16 17.88 13.77
CA TYR A 61 -15.38 17.20 14.80
C TYR A 61 -13.91 17.31 14.39
N LEU A 62 -13.41 18.53 14.20
CA LEU A 62 -12.02 18.77 14.54
C LEU A 62 -11.93 18.46 16.03
N TRP A 63 -11.07 17.53 16.41
CA TRP A 63 -10.80 17.22 17.81
C TRP A 63 -10.60 18.54 18.57
N PRO A 64 -11.51 18.95 19.48
CA PRO A 64 -11.51 20.31 19.98
C PRO A 64 -10.21 20.60 20.74
N GLY A 65 -9.31 21.38 20.14
CA GLY A 65 -8.14 21.96 20.81
C GLY A 65 -6.75 21.50 20.34
N HIS A 66 -6.63 20.59 19.36
CA HIS A 66 -5.31 20.15 18.87
C HIS A 66 -4.99 20.75 17.50
N SER A 67 -3.81 21.35 17.36
CA SER A 67 -3.26 21.76 16.06
C SER A 67 -2.82 20.52 15.29
N LEU A 68 -3.06 20.51 13.98
CA LEU A 68 -2.56 19.46 13.07
C LEU A 68 -1.04 19.30 13.22
N MET A 69 -0.55 18.08 13.09
CA MET A 69 0.88 17.79 13.08
C MET A 69 1.52 18.33 11.80
N ASN A 70 2.84 18.52 11.80
CA ASN A 70 3.57 18.77 10.55
C ASN A 70 3.77 17.45 9.80
N ALA A 71 2.78 17.05 8.99
CA ALA A 71 2.72 15.74 8.36
C ALA A 71 2.26 15.78 6.89
N THR A 72 2.61 14.75 6.13
CA THR A 72 2.20 14.59 4.73
C THR A 72 1.98 13.10 4.40
N PHE A 73 1.18 12.82 3.37
CA PHE A 73 1.28 11.55 2.65
C PHE A 73 2.46 11.61 1.69
N VAL A 74 3.16 10.48 1.50
CA VAL A 74 4.22 10.34 0.51
C VAL A 74 3.94 9.12 -0.36
N SER A 75 3.92 9.33 -1.67
CA SER A 75 3.71 8.28 -2.67
C SER A 75 4.84 8.29 -3.69
N LEU A 76 5.57 7.19 -3.78
CA LEU A 76 6.49 6.93 -4.89
C LEU A 76 5.71 6.21 -5.99
N VAL A 77 5.47 6.87 -7.12
CA VAL A 77 4.51 6.40 -8.11
C VAL A 77 4.88 6.83 -9.51
N ARG A 78 4.63 5.97 -10.50
CA ARG A 78 4.86 6.28 -11.91
C ARG A 78 3.60 6.85 -12.56
N ASN A 79 3.81 7.57 -13.66
CA ASN A 79 2.71 8.10 -14.47
C ASN A 79 1.71 7.02 -14.93
N GLY A 80 2.18 5.81 -15.22
CA GLY A 80 1.35 4.69 -15.67
C GLY A 80 0.47 4.06 -14.59
N GLU A 81 0.64 4.46 -13.33
CA GLU A 81 -0.09 3.92 -12.17
C GLU A 81 -1.19 4.89 -11.70
N LEU A 82 -1.51 5.89 -12.52
CA LEU A 82 -2.48 6.95 -12.18
C LEU A 82 -3.82 6.41 -11.70
N GLU A 83 -4.41 5.43 -12.39
CA GLU A 83 -5.72 4.87 -12.00
C GLU A 83 -5.68 4.27 -10.59
N GLY A 84 -4.71 3.39 -10.32
CA GLY A 84 -4.54 2.80 -8.98
C GLY A 84 -4.23 3.84 -7.91
N MET A 85 -3.49 4.90 -8.24
CA MET A 85 -3.24 5.99 -7.31
C MET A 85 -4.50 6.80 -7.00
N LEU A 86 -5.35 7.05 -8.00
CA LEU A 86 -6.63 7.74 -7.79
C LEU A 86 -7.58 6.94 -6.90
N ASP A 87 -7.62 5.62 -7.05
CA ASP A 87 -8.38 4.73 -6.16
C ASP A 87 -7.89 4.83 -4.71
N SER A 88 -6.57 4.84 -4.52
CA SER A 88 -5.96 4.99 -3.19
C SER A 88 -6.20 6.37 -2.58
N ILE A 89 -6.07 7.45 -3.35
CA ILE A 89 -6.41 8.81 -2.90
C ILE A 89 -7.87 8.87 -2.49
N HIS A 90 -8.77 8.31 -3.29
CA HIS A 90 -10.21 8.28 -2.98
C HIS A 90 -10.47 7.63 -1.63
N ASP A 91 -9.86 6.48 -1.35
CA ASP A 91 -10.03 5.78 -0.09
C ASP A 91 -9.41 6.53 1.10
N VAL A 92 -8.20 7.09 0.96
CA VAL A 92 -7.58 7.90 2.01
C VAL A 92 -8.40 9.16 2.31
N GLU A 93 -8.85 9.87 1.28
CA GLU A 93 -9.66 11.08 1.42
C GLU A 93 -11.00 10.77 2.07
N THR A 94 -11.75 9.78 1.56
CA THR A 94 -13.08 9.46 2.06
C THR A 94 -13.07 8.90 3.48
N ARG A 95 -12.04 8.15 3.88
CA ARG A 95 -11.97 7.51 5.20
C ARG A 95 -11.26 8.33 6.26
N PHE A 96 -10.45 9.31 5.86
CA PHE A 96 -9.63 10.09 6.78
C PHE A 96 -9.45 11.54 6.33
N ASN A 97 -8.76 11.76 5.21
CA ASN A 97 -8.11 13.04 4.96
C ASN A 97 -9.06 14.19 4.61
N HIS A 98 -10.30 13.92 4.18
CA HIS A 98 -11.28 14.98 3.96
C HIS A 98 -11.62 15.79 5.23
N ASN A 99 -11.30 15.26 6.42
CA ASN A 99 -11.50 15.94 7.70
C ASN A 99 -10.27 16.75 8.15
N TYR A 100 -9.07 16.40 7.69
CA TYR A 100 -7.79 16.92 8.21
C TYR A 100 -6.99 17.72 7.19
N HIS A 101 -7.17 17.43 5.89
CA HIS A 101 -6.54 18.13 4.78
C HIS A 101 -5.00 18.13 4.83
N TYR A 102 -4.40 17.03 5.27
CA TYR A 102 -2.95 16.82 5.19
C TYR A 102 -2.48 16.83 3.73
N ASP A 103 -1.26 17.34 3.54
CA ASP A 103 -0.65 17.50 2.23
C ASP A 103 -0.26 16.15 1.60
N TRP A 104 -0.07 16.15 0.28
CA TRP A 104 0.40 15.00 -0.50
C TRP A 104 1.69 15.34 -1.23
N VAL A 105 2.69 14.47 -1.10
CA VAL A 105 3.94 14.54 -1.87
C VAL A 105 4.03 13.32 -2.78
N PHE A 106 4.01 13.57 -4.09
CA PHE A 106 4.25 12.55 -5.11
C PHE A 106 5.69 12.61 -5.59
N LEU A 107 6.39 11.48 -5.57
CA LEU A 107 7.78 11.32 -6.03
C LEU A 107 7.85 10.32 -7.18
N ASN A 108 8.72 10.56 -8.15
CA ASN A 108 8.87 9.71 -9.33
C ASN A 108 10.31 9.77 -9.88
N ASP A 109 10.81 8.66 -10.41
CA ASP A 109 12.11 8.60 -11.08
C ASP A 109 12.12 9.32 -12.45
N ASP A 110 10.94 9.64 -12.97
CA ASP A 110 10.74 10.51 -14.11
C ASP A 110 9.88 11.75 -13.78
N THR A 111 9.69 12.62 -14.77
CA THR A 111 8.84 13.80 -14.68
C THR A 111 7.37 13.38 -14.70
N PHE A 112 6.57 13.88 -13.76
CA PHE A 112 5.12 13.70 -13.80
C PHE A 112 4.50 14.38 -15.02
N THR A 113 3.58 13.69 -15.69
CA THR A 113 2.77 14.25 -16.77
C THR A 113 1.77 15.26 -16.22
N GLU A 114 1.33 16.21 -17.05
CA GLU A 114 0.29 17.17 -16.66
C GLU A 114 -1.05 16.48 -16.37
N GLU A 115 -1.36 15.39 -17.08
CA GLU A 115 -2.51 14.54 -16.78
C GLU A 115 -2.47 14.00 -15.35
N PHE A 116 -1.34 13.42 -14.93
CA PHE A 116 -1.16 12.90 -13.59
C PHE A 116 -1.37 14.00 -12.54
N LYS A 117 -0.74 15.17 -12.75
CA LYS A 117 -0.84 16.30 -11.82
C LYS A 117 -2.27 16.83 -11.71
N ILE A 118 -2.94 17.06 -12.84
CA ILE A 118 -4.31 17.57 -12.86
C ILE A 118 -5.26 16.60 -12.14
N ALA A 119 -5.19 15.31 -12.46
CA ALA A 119 -6.09 14.32 -11.89
C ALA A 119 -5.87 14.15 -10.38
N THR A 120 -4.62 14.00 -9.94
CA THR A 120 -4.32 13.82 -8.51
C THR A 120 -4.58 15.10 -7.70
N THR A 121 -4.24 16.29 -8.21
CA THR A 121 -4.58 17.56 -7.54
C THR A 121 -6.09 17.74 -7.37
N ALA A 122 -6.89 17.32 -8.35
CA ALA A 122 -8.35 17.39 -8.26
C ALA A 122 -8.96 16.38 -7.27
N ALA A 123 -8.26 15.27 -7.01
CA ALA A 123 -8.74 14.19 -6.14
C ALA A 123 -8.38 14.39 -4.65
N THR A 124 -7.37 15.20 -4.35
CA THR A 124 -6.87 15.45 -2.99
C THR A 124 -7.48 16.70 -2.36
N SER A 125 -7.65 16.72 -1.04
CA SER A 125 -8.16 17.90 -0.33
C SER A 125 -7.07 18.81 0.26
N GLY A 126 -5.88 18.27 0.55
CA GLY A 126 -4.69 19.03 0.99
C GLY A 126 -3.88 19.63 -0.17
N ARG A 127 -2.74 20.29 0.13
CA ARG A 127 -1.84 20.79 -0.92
C ARG A 127 -1.08 19.62 -1.54
N VAL A 128 -0.79 19.70 -2.83
CA VAL A 128 -0.06 18.66 -3.55
C VAL A 128 1.27 19.18 -4.07
N SER A 129 2.33 18.40 -3.88
CA SER A 129 3.66 18.66 -4.41
C SER A 129 4.16 17.48 -5.26
N TYR A 130 4.88 17.78 -6.34
CA TYR A 130 5.40 16.79 -7.28
C TYR A 130 6.92 16.91 -7.39
N GLY A 131 7.64 15.85 -7.01
CA GLY A 131 9.09 15.80 -7.01
C GLY A 131 9.64 14.77 -8.00
N LYS A 132 10.68 15.16 -8.74
CA LYS A 132 11.49 14.21 -9.52
C LYS A 132 12.70 13.79 -8.68
N ILE A 133 12.95 12.50 -8.62
CA ILE A 133 14.07 11.92 -7.90
C ILE A 133 15.38 12.28 -8.61
N ASN A 134 16.39 12.65 -7.82
CA ASN A 134 17.72 12.91 -8.34
C ASN A 134 18.35 11.61 -8.86
N HIS A 135 19.04 11.68 -9.99
CA HIS A 135 19.61 10.51 -10.66
C HIS A 135 20.57 9.72 -9.75
N GLU A 136 21.34 10.38 -8.89
CA GLU A 136 22.27 9.75 -7.94
C GLU A 136 21.56 8.87 -6.90
N GLN A 137 20.30 9.16 -6.60
CA GLN A 137 19.47 8.39 -5.67
C GLN A 137 18.72 7.24 -6.37
N TRP A 138 18.64 7.27 -7.70
CA TRP A 138 17.99 6.27 -8.56
C TRP A 138 18.95 5.72 -9.63
N SER A 139 20.17 5.38 -9.23
CA SER A 139 21.18 4.78 -10.11
C SER A 139 22.01 3.75 -9.36
N TYR A 140 22.85 3.02 -10.10
CA TYR A 140 23.80 2.07 -9.51
C TYR A 140 24.94 2.83 -8.81
N PRO A 141 25.25 2.53 -7.54
CA PRO A 141 26.46 3.00 -6.86
C PRO A 141 27.73 2.68 -7.65
N ALA A 142 28.71 3.58 -7.55
CA ALA A 142 30.04 3.35 -8.12
C ALA A 142 30.71 2.14 -7.44
N GLY A 143 31.38 1.29 -8.22
CA GLY A 143 32.13 0.14 -7.71
C GLY A 143 31.35 -1.18 -7.65
N LEU A 144 30.07 -1.19 -8.01
CA LEU A 144 29.34 -2.45 -8.17
C LEU A 144 29.90 -3.29 -9.33
N ASN A 145 30.04 -4.59 -9.09
CA ASN A 145 30.33 -5.55 -10.14
C ASN A 145 29.06 -5.84 -10.93
N MET A 146 28.88 -5.13 -12.04
CA MET A 146 27.68 -5.25 -12.87
C MET A 146 27.47 -6.66 -13.43
N SER A 147 28.52 -7.46 -13.64
CA SER A 147 28.38 -8.85 -14.06
C SER A 147 27.69 -9.69 -12.98
N LEU A 148 27.98 -9.46 -11.69
CA LEU A 148 27.32 -10.14 -10.59
C LEU A 148 25.87 -9.67 -10.41
N VAL A 149 25.61 -8.37 -10.61
CA VAL A 149 24.24 -7.82 -10.58
C VAL A 149 23.38 -8.46 -11.67
N GLU A 150 23.88 -8.51 -12.90
CA GLU A 150 23.14 -9.12 -14.02
C GLU A 150 22.96 -10.63 -13.85
N GLN A 151 23.97 -11.34 -13.31
CA GLN A 151 23.83 -12.76 -12.98
C GLN A 151 22.76 -12.99 -11.90
N SER A 152 22.75 -12.21 -10.82
CA SER A 152 21.74 -12.28 -9.76
C SER A 152 20.33 -12.04 -10.29
N LYS A 153 20.14 -11.01 -11.12
CA LYS A 153 18.86 -10.71 -11.77
C LYS A 153 18.42 -11.84 -12.69
N TYR A 154 19.34 -12.43 -13.45
CA TYR A 154 19.03 -13.57 -14.30
C TYR A 154 18.58 -14.78 -13.46
N ASP A 155 19.35 -15.16 -12.45
CA ASP A 155 19.07 -16.33 -11.61
C ASP A 155 17.75 -16.19 -10.83
N MET A 156 17.49 -15.01 -10.24
CA MET A 156 16.22 -14.73 -9.57
C MET A 156 15.06 -14.55 -10.55
N GLY A 157 15.32 -14.07 -11.77
CA GLY A 157 14.32 -13.89 -12.82
C GLY A 157 13.75 -15.19 -13.38
N LEU A 158 14.46 -16.31 -13.21
CA LEU A 158 14.01 -17.64 -13.60
C LEU A 158 13.08 -18.30 -12.56
N ARG A 159 12.89 -17.67 -11.40
CA ARG A 159 12.13 -18.19 -10.25
C ARG A 159 10.77 -17.49 -10.17
N GLU A 160 9.68 -18.25 -10.35
CA GLU A 160 8.31 -17.71 -10.26
C GLU A 160 7.94 -17.27 -8.83
N ASP A 161 8.59 -17.86 -7.83
CA ASP A 161 8.40 -17.57 -6.41
C ASP A 161 9.17 -16.33 -5.92
N ILE A 162 9.96 -15.67 -6.79
CA ILE A 162 10.65 -14.42 -6.48
C ILE A 162 10.07 -13.29 -7.33
N PRO A 163 9.05 -12.57 -6.84
CA PRO A 163 8.48 -11.46 -7.59
C PRO A 163 9.56 -10.41 -7.87
N TYR A 164 9.54 -9.83 -9.06
CA TYR A 164 10.49 -8.79 -9.49
C TYR A 164 11.96 -9.23 -9.48
N GLY A 165 12.27 -10.54 -9.49
CA GLY A 165 13.64 -11.05 -9.43
C GLY A 165 14.60 -10.44 -10.45
N ASN A 166 14.14 -10.20 -11.69
CA ASN A 166 14.94 -9.60 -12.76
C ASN A 166 14.83 -8.06 -12.87
N SER A 167 14.02 -7.40 -12.03
CA SER A 167 13.69 -5.99 -12.20
C SER A 167 14.75 -5.07 -11.59
N SER A 168 15.52 -4.37 -12.44
CA SER A 168 16.43 -3.30 -11.99
C SER A 168 15.68 -2.18 -11.29
N SER A 169 14.54 -1.77 -11.84
CA SER A 169 13.78 -0.65 -11.29
C SER A 169 13.19 -0.93 -9.91
N TYR A 170 12.84 -2.20 -9.63
CA TYR A 170 12.39 -2.62 -8.30
C TYR A 170 13.53 -2.54 -7.28
N ARG A 171 14.74 -2.95 -7.67
CA ARG A 171 15.93 -2.84 -6.80
C ARG A 171 16.29 -1.37 -6.51
N HIS A 172 16.17 -0.48 -7.49
CA HIS A 172 16.31 0.96 -7.27
C HIS A 172 15.22 1.50 -6.34
N MET A 173 13.97 1.08 -6.51
CA MET A 173 12.85 1.44 -5.63
C MET A 173 13.13 1.04 -4.19
N CYS A 174 13.50 -0.22 -3.93
CA CYS A 174 13.81 -0.69 -2.57
C CYS A 174 14.96 0.10 -1.94
N ARG A 175 16.02 0.39 -2.71
CA ARG A 175 17.12 1.24 -2.24
C ARG A 175 16.65 2.68 -1.95
N TYR A 176 15.80 3.24 -2.81
CA TYR A 176 15.27 4.60 -2.66
C TYR A 176 14.42 4.75 -1.40
N GLN A 177 13.49 3.83 -1.19
CA GLN A 177 12.67 3.79 0.02
C GLN A 177 13.53 3.52 1.26
N SER A 178 14.55 2.65 1.18
CA SER A 178 15.45 2.42 2.32
C SER A 178 16.27 3.65 2.73
N GLY A 179 16.68 4.50 1.78
CA GLY A 179 17.79 5.43 2.02
C GLY A 179 17.57 6.90 1.69
N PHE A 180 16.55 7.23 0.89
CA PHE A 180 16.54 8.51 0.18
C PHE A 180 15.23 9.29 0.22
N PHE A 181 14.05 8.64 0.31
CA PHE A 181 12.78 9.36 0.26
C PHE A 181 12.66 10.46 1.33
N TYR A 182 13.09 10.17 2.57
CA TYR A 182 13.05 11.10 3.71
C TYR A 182 14.04 12.27 3.60
N ARG A 183 14.93 12.22 2.59
CA ARG A 183 15.93 13.24 2.26
C ARG A 183 15.51 14.11 1.07
N HIS A 184 14.41 13.77 0.39
CA HIS A 184 13.93 14.54 -0.75
C HIS A 184 13.53 15.96 -0.29
N PRO A 185 13.86 17.05 -1.02
CA PRO A 185 13.58 18.41 -0.59
C PRO A 185 12.14 18.68 -0.16
N LEU A 186 11.17 18.12 -0.89
CA LEU A 186 9.74 18.23 -0.55
C LEU A 186 9.36 17.49 0.74
N VAL A 187 10.09 16.45 1.13
CA VAL A 187 9.82 15.67 2.35
C VAL A 187 10.52 16.29 3.57
N LEU A 188 11.61 17.04 3.36
CA LEU A 188 12.34 17.76 4.42
C LEU A 188 11.50 18.80 5.17
N GLU A 189 10.39 19.25 4.59
CA GLU A 189 9.47 20.19 5.21
C GLU A 189 8.63 19.58 6.34
N TYR A 190 8.56 18.25 6.43
CA TYR A 190 7.64 17.54 7.33
C TYR A 190 8.37 16.80 8.45
N GLU A 191 7.66 16.60 9.57
CA GLU A 191 8.10 15.81 10.74
C GLU A 191 7.60 14.36 10.67
N TRP A 192 6.43 14.15 10.08
CA TRP A 192 5.79 12.84 9.94
C TRP A 192 5.43 12.56 8.50
N TYR A 193 5.38 11.27 8.16
CA TYR A 193 4.84 10.86 6.88
C TYR A 193 3.95 9.62 7.01
N TRP A 194 3.02 9.50 6.08
CA TRP A 194 2.28 8.27 5.82
C TRP A 194 2.56 7.82 4.39
N ARG A 195 3.19 6.65 4.23
CA ARG A 195 3.37 5.99 2.93
C ARG A 195 2.03 5.50 2.36
N VAL A 196 1.74 5.90 1.12
CA VAL A 196 0.56 5.42 0.38
C VAL A 196 1.00 4.93 -0.99
N GLU A 197 0.81 3.65 -1.27
CA GLU A 197 1.08 3.03 -2.58
C GLU A 197 -0.18 3.07 -3.47
N PRO A 198 -0.04 2.99 -4.81
CA PRO A 198 -1.16 2.81 -5.73
C PRO A 198 -1.89 1.47 -5.49
N GLY A 199 -3.22 1.48 -5.61
CA GLY A 199 -4.05 0.27 -5.51
C GLY A 199 -4.29 -0.24 -4.09
N ILE A 200 -3.98 0.55 -3.05
CA ILE A 200 -4.40 0.25 -1.68
C ILE A 200 -5.89 0.53 -1.49
N GLU A 201 -6.49 -0.12 -0.49
CA GLU A 201 -7.81 0.22 0.03
C GLU A 201 -7.74 0.61 1.52
N ILE A 202 -8.44 1.67 1.90
CA ILE A 202 -8.74 1.99 3.30
C ILE A 202 -10.16 1.52 3.59
N LEU A 203 -10.25 0.47 4.41
CA LEU A 203 -11.46 -0.30 4.58
C LEU A 203 -12.38 0.27 5.66
N CYS A 204 -11.84 1.02 6.61
CA CYS A 204 -12.57 1.56 7.76
C CYS A 204 -12.43 3.08 7.84
N ASP A 205 -13.41 3.77 8.41
CA ASP A 205 -13.30 5.18 8.76
C ASP A 205 -12.27 5.36 9.89
N ILE A 206 -11.49 6.42 9.81
CA ILE A 206 -10.45 6.77 10.79
C ILE A 206 -10.90 8.08 11.49
N PRO A 207 -11.59 7.97 12.65
CA PRO A 207 -12.28 9.12 13.27
C PRO A 207 -11.36 10.00 14.13
N TYR A 208 -10.04 9.79 14.05
CA TYR A 208 -9.02 10.51 14.81
C TYR A 208 -7.84 10.81 13.90
N ASP A 209 -6.88 11.61 14.37
CA ASP A 209 -5.65 11.94 13.65
C ASP A 209 -4.54 10.95 14.03
N PRO A 210 -4.12 10.03 13.13
CA PRO A 210 -3.06 9.08 13.42
C PRO A 210 -1.72 9.76 13.69
N PHE A 211 -1.41 10.90 13.07
CA PHE A 211 -0.17 11.61 13.32
C PHE A 211 -0.16 12.21 14.72
N ALA A 212 -1.27 12.83 15.14
CA ALA A 212 -1.41 13.33 16.51
C ALA A 212 -1.32 12.18 17.53
N TYR A 213 -1.97 11.05 17.26
CA TYR A 213 -1.87 9.86 18.11
C TYR A 213 -0.43 9.39 18.28
N MET A 214 0.31 9.27 17.17
CA MET A 214 1.72 8.85 17.19
C MET A 214 2.57 9.78 18.05
N ALA A 215 2.45 11.09 17.85
CA ALA A 215 3.21 12.09 18.60
C ALA A 215 2.86 12.10 20.09
N GLU A 216 1.57 12.09 20.44
CA GLU A 216 1.10 12.13 21.83
C GLU A 216 1.49 10.90 22.65
N HIS A 217 1.62 9.74 22.00
CA HIS A 217 1.94 8.47 22.65
C HIS A 217 3.42 8.08 22.49
N GLY A 218 4.27 9.01 22.04
CA GLY A 218 5.71 8.78 21.88
C GLY A 218 6.05 7.65 20.92
N LYS A 219 5.23 7.43 19.89
CA LYS A 219 5.46 6.42 18.85
C LYS A 219 6.32 7.02 17.75
N LYS A 220 7.12 6.21 17.08
CA LYS A 220 8.00 6.64 15.97
C LYS A 220 7.79 5.85 14.69
N TYR A 221 7.27 4.63 14.77
CA TYR A 221 7.00 3.78 13.62
C TYR A 221 5.71 3.01 13.83
N ALA A 222 4.88 2.93 12.80
CA ALA A 222 3.63 2.18 12.87
C ALA A 222 3.31 1.42 11.59
N PHE A 223 2.65 0.28 11.78
CA PHE A 223 2.28 -0.65 10.72
C PHE A 223 0.89 -1.26 10.97
N VAL A 224 0.34 -1.90 9.94
CA VAL A 224 -0.95 -2.63 9.96
C VAL A 224 -0.82 -4.11 9.58
N ILE A 225 0.27 -4.49 8.90
CA ILE A 225 0.55 -5.85 8.43
C ILE A 225 2.03 -6.18 8.70
N SER A 226 2.32 -7.41 9.08
CA SER A 226 3.68 -7.93 9.19
C SER A 226 3.76 -9.36 8.66
N ILE A 227 4.76 -9.67 7.84
CA ILE A 227 4.90 -10.95 7.13
C ILE A 227 6.35 -11.43 7.18
N ASN A 228 6.59 -12.64 6.67
CA ASN A 228 7.95 -13.15 6.47
C ASN A 228 8.47 -12.77 5.08
N GLU A 229 9.72 -12.34 5.00
CA GLU A 229 10.43 -12.12 3.75
C GLU A 229 10.79 -13.46 3.08
N ILE A 230 10.92 -13.43 1.76
CA ILE A 230 11.44 -14.55 0.98
C ILE A 230 12.95 -14.64 1.25
N SER A 231 13.37 -15.67 1.98
CA SER A 231 14.77 -15.83 2.44
C SER A 231 15.81 -15.74 1.32
N ASP A 232 15.46 -16.24 0.12
CA ASP A 232 16.31 -16.18 -1.09
C ASP A 232 16.63 -14.75 -1.55
N THR A 233 15.86 -13.75 -1.11
CA THR A 233 16.04 -12.34 -1.50
C THR A 233 16.96 -11.57 -0.56
N VAL A 234 17.26 -12.12 0.62
CA VAL A 234 17.99 -11.47 1.74
C VAL A 234 19.05 -12.38 2.38
N ARG A 235 19.67 -13.26 1.58
CA ARG A 235 20.58 -14.32 2.03
C ARG A 235 21.73 -13.81 2.90
N SER A 236 22.33 -12.67 2.54
CA SER A 236 23.45 -12.08 3.28
C SER A 236 23.05 -10.90 4.17
N LEU A 237 21.79 -10.46 4.14
CA LEU A 237 21.33 -9.30 4.91
C LEU A 237 21.62 -9.46 6.40
N TRP A 238 21.22 -10.57 7.01
CA TRP A 238 21.39 -10.76 8.45
C TRP A 238 22.86 -10.83 8.87
N SER A 239 23.74 -11.41 8.06
CA SER A 239 25.18 -11.38 8.35
C SER A 239 25.71 -9.95 8.39
N HIS A 240 25.29 -9.10 7.44
CA HIS A 240 25.65 -7.70 7.44
C HIS A 240 25.09 -6.95 8.65
N VAL A 241 23.83 -7.22 9.03
CA VAL A 241 23.20 -6.64 10.22
C VAL A 241 23.95 -7.03 11.49
N ARG A 242 24.34 -8.29 11.65
CA ARG A 242 25.14 -8.73 12.81
C ARG A 242 26.48 -8.02 12.90
N THR A 243 27.20 -7.89 11.79
CA THR A 243 28.45 -7.11 11.75
C THR A 243 28.21 -5.65 12.11
N PHE A 244 27.13 -5.03 11.61
CA PHE A 244 26.77 -3.67 11.99
C PHE A 244 26.50 -3.54 13.50
N MET A 245 25.78 -4.48 14.11
CA MET A 245 25.54 -4.47 15.57
C MET A 245 26.83 -4.60 16.39
N GLU A 246 27.81 -5.35 15.88
CA GLU A 246 29.13 -5.50 16.51
C GLU A 246 29.99 -4.23 16.39
N GLU A 247 29.95 -3.57 15.23
CA GLU A 247 30.71 -2.34 14.95
C GLU A 247 30.08 -1.08 15.55
N PHE A 248 28.75 -1.03 15.65
CA PHE A 248 27.97 0.12 16.11
C PHE A 248 27.03 -0.23 17.28
N PRO A 249 27.53 -0.79 18.40
CA PRO A 249 26.68 -1.17 19.53
C PRO A 249 25.97 0.03 20.17
N GLN A 250 26.48 1.26 19.99
CA GLN A 250 25.84 2.49 20.45
C GLN A 250 24.52 2.81 19.75
N HIS A 251 24.30 2.26 18.55
CA HIS A 251 23.08 2.46 17.76
C HIS A 251 21.98 1.46 18.10
N ILE A 252 22.27 0.47 18.94
CA ILE A 252 21.34 -0.59 19.30
C ILE A 252 20.65 -0.23 20.62
N SER A 253 19.33 -0.07 20.59
CA SER A 253 18.56 0.19 21.81
C SER A 253 18.70 -0.98 22.79
N LYS A 254 18.71 -0.67 24.09
CA LYS A 254 18.71 -1.68 25.16
C LYS A 254 17.34 -2.35 25.33
N ASP A 255 16.27 -1.63 25.02
CA ASP A 255 14.90 -2.16 25.01
C ASP A 255 14.42 -2.34 23.56
N ASN A 256 15.30 -2.87 22.72
CA ASN A 256 14.99 -3.14 21.32
C ASN A 256 14.04 -4.34 21.17
N HIS A 257 13.60 -4.54 19.93
CA HIS A 257 12.69 -5.59 19.50
C HIS A 257 13.40 -6.79 18.85
N MET A 258 14.64 -7.14 19.24
CA MET A 258 15.42 -8.27 18.68
C MET A 258 14.64 -9.58 18.64
N ALA A 259 13.84 -9.86 19.66
CA ALA A 259 13.04 -11.08 19.74
C ALA A 259 11.98 -11.19 18.62
N PHE A 260 11.60 -10.09 17.97
CA PHE A 260 10.75 -10.13 16.76
C PHE A 260 11.52 -10.59 15.54
N LEU A 261 12.79 -10.20 15.40
CA LEU A 261 13.65 -10.56 14.28
C LEU A 261 14.29 -11.95 14.43
N SER A 262 14.44 -12.46 15.65
CA SER A 262 15.23 -13.65 15.93
C SER A 262 14.70 -14.46 17.12
N GLU A 263 14.69 -15.79 16.98
CA GLU A 263 14.30 -16.74 18.04
C GLU A 263 15.46 -17.17 18.94
N ASP A 264 16.70 -16.99 18.48
CA ASP A 264 17.90 -17.55 19.08
C ASP A 264 18.86 -16.45 19.57
N GLY A 265 18.30 -15.29 19.93
CA GLY A 265 19.06 -14.17 20.50
C GLY A 265 19.91 -13.43 19.49
N GLY A 266 19.52 -13.43 18.21
CA GLY A 266 20.18 -12.70 17.13
C GLY A 266 21.12 -13.56 16.27
N ILE A 267 21.19 -14.88 16.49
CA ILE A 267 22.08 -15.76 15.71
C ILE A 267 21.52 -15.90 14.29
N THR A 268 20.21 -16.14 14.14
CA THR A 268 19.51 -16.26 12.84
C THR A 268 18.39 -15.24 12.70
N PHE A 269 18.10 -14.85 11.45
CA PHE A 269 16.94 -14.04 11.09
C PHE A 269 15.77 -14.95 10.78
N ASN A 270 14.62 -14.71 11.41
CA ASN A 270 13.37 -15.43 11.11
C ASN A 270 12.59 -14.84 9.92
N HIS A 271 13.15 -13.82 9.27
CA HIS A 271 12.57 -13.12 8.12
C HIS A 271 11.34 -12.25 8.44
N CYS A 272 10.96 -12.08 9.70
CA CYS A 272 9.84 -11.22 10.06
C CYS A 272 10.14 -9.74 9.77
N HIS A 273 9.17 -9.08 9.14
CA HIS A 273 9.20 -7.65 8.88
C HIS A 273 7.78 -7.05 8.89
N PHE A 274 7.69 -5.75 9.17
CA PHE A 274 6.52 -4.92 8.97
C PHE A 274 6.38 -4.61 7.47
N TRP A 275 5.17 -4.73 6.93
CA TRP A 275 4.93 -4.55 5.50
C TRP A 275 4.71 -3.06 5.21
N ASP A 276 5.74 -2.43 4.66
CA ASP A 276 5.96 -0.98 4.63
C ASP A 276 5.20 -0.22 3.55
N ASN A 277 4.44 -0.88 2.68
CA ASN A 277 3.48 -0.19 1.80
C ASN A 277 2.42 0.59 2.60
N PHE A 278 2.16 0.17 3.85
CA PHE A 278 1.59 1.03 4.87
C PHE A 278 2.67 1.34 5.91
N GLU A 279 2.95 2.61 6.09
CA GLU A 279 3.85 3.06 7.14
C GLU A 279 3.44 4.46 7.60
N ILE A 280 3.31 4.66 8.91
CA ILE A 280 3.24 5.99 9.53
C ILE A 280 4.43 6.12 10.45
N ALA A 281 5.33 7.05 10.17
CA ALA A 281 6.56 7.16 10.94
C ALA A 281 7.09 8.59 11.06
N SER A 282 7.92 8.76 12.09
CA SER A 282 8.66 9.98 12.34
C SER A 282 9.83 10.08 11.35
N LEU A 283 9.85 11.16 10.57
CA LEU A 283 10.96 11.46 9.67
C LEU A 283 12.22 11.86 10.44
N GLU A 284 12.10 12.33 11.69
CA GLU A 284 13.26 12.59 12.56
C GLU A 284 14.06 11.30 12.81
N TRP A 285 13.37 10.18 13.06
CA TRP A 285 14.03 8.89 13.27
C TRP A 285 14.83 8.46 12.03
N TYR A 286 14.23 8.53 10.84
CA TYR A 286 14.94 8.27 9.57
C TYR A 286 16.14 9.19 9.34
N ARG A 287 16.06 10.44 9.80
CA ARG A 287 17.13 11.44 9.70
C ARG A 287 18.18 11.30 10.81
N GLY A 288 17.96 10.45 11.81
CA GLY A 288 18.86 10.20 12.92
C GLY A 288 20.14 9.47 12.50
N GLU A 289 21.23 9.71 13.24
CA GLU A 289 22.56 9.14 12.96
C GLU A 289 22.54 7.61 12.84
N ALA A 290 21.88 6.92 13.79
CA ALA A 290 21.79 5.46 13.80
C ALA A 290 21.22 4.86 12.51
N TYR A 291 20.12 5.42 11.99
CA TYR A 291 19.50 4.95 10.75
C TYR A 291 20.39 5.24 9.55
N ASN A 292 20.99 6.44 9.50
CA ASN A 292 21.83 6.86 8.38
C ASN A 292 23.13 6.07 8.30
N ASP A 293 23.75 5.74 9.43
CA ASP A 293 24.93 4.87 9.49
C ASP A 293 24.58 3.44 9.04
N PHE A 294 23.43 2.91 9.49
CA PHE A 294 22.95 1.59 9.09
C PHE A 294 22.69 1.50 7.59
N PHE A 295 21.91 2.44 7.03
CA PHE A 295 21.67 2.48 5.60
C PHE A 295 22.98 2.64 4.83
N SER A 296 23.89 3.52 5.27
CA SER A 296 25.17 3.74 4.58
C SER A 296 26.06 2.50 4.58
N TYR A 297 26.07 1.74 5.68
CA TYR A 297 26.77 0.46 5.77
C TYR A 297 26.16 -0.59 4.81
N LEU A 298 24.83 -0.73 4.81
CA LEU A 298 24.14 -1.68 3.93
C LEU A 298 24.27 -1.31 2.45
N ASP A 299 24.20 -0.04 2.09
CA ASP A 299 24.34 0.42 0.71
C ASP A 299 25.73 0.09 0.14
N GLN A 300 26.78 0.22 0.97
CA GLN A 300 28.16 -0.14 0.60
C GLN A 300 28.35 -1.64 0.37
N SER A 301 27.55 -2.50 1.02
CA SER A 301 27.62 -3.95 0.80
C SER A 301 27.13 -4.38 -0.60
N GLY A 302 26.34 -3.53 -1.26
CA GLY A 302 25.73 -3.81 -2.56
C GLY A 302 24.55 -4.78 -2.53
N GLY A 303 24.07 -5.19 -1.35
CA GLY A 303 23.01 -6.19 -1.21
C GLY A 303 21.68 -5.84 -1.90
N PHE A 304 21.35 -4.56 -2.07
CA PHE A 304 20.21 -4.11 -2.87
C PHE A 304 20.28 -4.55 -4.34
N PHE A 305 21.48 -4.80 -4.87
CA PHE A 305 21.72 -5.10 -6.28
C PHE A 305 22.32 -6.49 -6.52
N TYR A 306 23.16 -6.99 -5.62
CA TYR A 306 23.65 -8.38 -5.68
C TYR A 306 22.59 -9.37 -5.20
N GLU A 307 21.69 -8.94 -4.32
CA GLU A 307 20.46 -9.63 -3.93
C GLU A 307 19.27 -8.70 -4.17
N ARG A 308 18.10 -8.96 -3.56
CA ARG A 308 16.88 -8.18 -3.78
C ARG A 308 16.33 -7.69 -2.44
N TRP A 309 17.19 -7.05 -1.65
CA TRP A 309 16.83 -6.51 -0.34
C TRP A 309 15.68 -5.51 -0.47
N GLY A 310 14.54 -5.84 0.13
CA GLY A 310 13.38 -4.97 0.21
C GLY A 310 13.52 -3.95 1.35
N ASP A 311 13.04 -2.74 1.09
CA ASP A 311 12.86 -1.64 2.05
C ASP A 311 12.12 -2.09 3.32
N ALA A 312 11.08 -2.92 3.17
CA ALA A 312 10.32 -3.45 4.30
C ALA A 312 11.20 -4.19 5.32
N SER A 313 12.12 -5.04 4.82
CA SER A 313 13.09 -5.74 5.67
C SER A 313 14.08 -4.77 6.31
N ILE A 314 14.57 -3.77 5.56
CA ILE A 314 15.52 -2.77 6.06
C ILE A 314 14.90 -1.91 7.18
N HIS A 315 13.73 -1.33 6.92
CA HIS A 315 12.99 -0.49 7.88
C HIS A 315 12.65 -1.27 9.14
N SER A 316 12.18 -2.51 8.97
CA SER A 316 11.79 -3.36 10.11
C SER A 316 12.96 -3.76 10.99
N ILE A 317 14.10 -4.09 10.39
CA ILE A 317 15.32 -4.40 11.12
C ILE A 317 15.81 -3.14 11.86
N ALA A 318 15.87 -1.99 11.18
CA ALA A 318 16.30 -0.74 11.81
C ALA A 318 15.38 -0.33 12.96
N ALA A 319 14.05 -0.32 12.75
CA ALA A 319 13.07 0.00 13.78
C ALA A 319 13.19 -0.96 14.96
N SER A 320 13.28 -2.26 14.70
CA SER A 320 13.37 -3.28 15.75
C SER A 320 14.69 -3.27 16.50
N LEU A 321 15.77 -2.68 15.98
CA LEU A 321 17.07 -2.63 16.66
C LEU A 321 17.34 -1.28 17.33
N MET A 322 16.87 -0.18 16.74
CA MET A 322 17.25 1.18 17.14
C MET A 322 16.18 1.90 17.94
N LEU A 323 14.91 1.48 17.85
CA LEU A 323 13.82 2.02 18.66
C LEU A 323 13.59 1.15 19.89
N ASP A 324 13.08 1.78 20.94
CA ASP A 324 12.52 1.06 22.08
C ASP A 324 11.21 0.37 21.65
N LYS A 325 10.90 -0.81 22.21
CA LYS A 325 9.67 -1.56 21.85
C LYS A 325 8.41 -0.70 21.94
N GLY A 326 8.37 0.18 22.95
CA GLY A 326 7.26 1.10 23.20
C GLY A 326 7.08 2.18 22.13
N GLU A 327 8.05 2.41 21.27
CA GLU A 327 7.99 3.41 20.18
C GLU A 327 7.41 2.83 18.88
N ILE A 328 7.24 1.51 18.79
CA ILE A 328 6.62 0.84 17.63
C ILE A 328 5.12 0.62 17.92
N HIS A 329 4.27 0.90 16.95
CA HIS A 329 2.81 0.79 17.09
C HIS A 329 2.17 -0.09 16.00
N PHE A 330 1.20 -0.90 16.41
CA PHE A 330 0.34 -1.65 15.49
C PHE A 330 -1.04 -1.00 15.49
N PHE A 331 -1.48 -0.52 14.32
CA PHE A 331 -2.83 0.01 14.16
C PHE A 331 -3.83 -1.13 13.94
N ASP A 332 -4.58 -1.48 14.99
CA ASP A 332 -5.59 -2.54 14.95
C ASP A 332 -6.98 -2.05 14.49
N ASP A 333 -7.12 -0.76 14.21
CA ASP A 333 -8.35 -0.08 13.85
C ASP A 333 -8.32 0.59 12.47
N ILE A 334 -7.16 0.60 11.81
CA ILE A 334 -7.03 1.00 10.40
C ILE A 334 -7.16 -0.25 9.52
N GLY A 335 -8.36 -0.47 9.00
CA GLY A 335 -8.59 -1.52 8.00
C GLY A 335 -7.89 -1.16 6.69
N TYR A 336 -7.05 -2.06 6.19
CA TYR A 336 -6.13 -1.81 5.09
C TYR A 336 -6.02 -3.05 4.19
N HIS A 337 -5.95 -2.83 2.87
CA HIS A 337 -5.65 -3.88 1.92
C HIS A 337 -4.64 -3.39 0.90
N HIS A 338 -3.62 -4.20 0.69
CA HIS A 338 -2.74 -4.11 -0.46
C HIS A 338 -2.58 -5.54 -0.97
N TYR A 339 -2.87 -5.77 -2.25
CA TYR A 339 -2.95 -7.15 -2.75
C TYR A 339 -1.66 -7.93 -2.48
N PRO A 340 -1.74 -9.19 -2.00
CA PRO A 340 -2.95 -9.98 -1.73
C PRO A 340 -3.44 -9.92 -0.27
N THR A 341 -2.80 -9.13 0.59
CA THR A 341 -2.98 -9.20 2.04
C THR A 341 -3.87 -8.09 2.55
N LYS A 342 -4.90 -8.48 3.28
CA LYS A 342 -5.92 -7.62 3.86
C LYS A 342 -5.90 -7.73 5.38
N SER A 343 -5.90 -6.58 6.04
CA SER A 343 -6.02 -6.37 7.47
C SER A 343 -7.34 -5.67 7.78
N CYS A 344 -8.21 -6.30 8.58
CA CYS A 344 -9.45 -5.70 9.05
C CYS A 344 -9.51 -5.81 10.58
N PRO A 345 -10.04 -4.81 11.29
CA PRO A 345 -10.30 -4.94 12.71
C PRO A 345 -11.16 -6.18 12.99
N ARG A 346 -10.76 -7.06 13.93
CA ARG A 346 -11.44 -8.35 14.14
C ARG A 346 -12.69 -8.28 15.02
N SER A 347 -12.82 -7.25 15.84
CA SER A 347 -14.02 -7.04 16.64
C SER A 347 -15.18 -6.56 15.76
N ALA A 348 -16.26 -7.35 15.66
CA ALA A 348 -17.47 -6.95 14.94
C ALA A 348 -18.07 -5.62 15.46
N HIS A 349 -17.90 -5.33 16.76
CA HIS A 349 -18.29 -4.03 17.32
C HIS A 349 -17.44 -2.89 16.75
N LYS A 350 -16.11 -3.09 16.67
CA LYS A 350 -15.17 -2.14 16.06
C LYS A 350 -15.45 -1.95 14.57
N GLN A 351 -15.66 -3.04 13.82
CA GLN A 351 -16.02 -2.99 12.39
C GLN A 351 -17.28 -2.15 12.14
N LYS A 352 -18.33 -2.39 12.93
CA LYS A 352 -19.58 -1.63 12.84
C LYS A 352 -19.38 -0.16 13.19
N ARG A 353 -18.62 0.13 14.25
CA ARG A 353 -18.36 1.50 14.72
C ARG A 353 -17.55 2.31 13.72
N LEU A 354 -16.62 1.68 13.01
CA LEU A 354 -15.73 2.31 12.03
C LEU A 354 -16.21 2.14 10.58
N ASN A 355 -17.47 1.73 10.36
CA ASN A 355 -18.06 1.53 9.03
C ASN A 355 -17.17 0.73 8.07
N CYS A 356 -16.55 -0.36 8.56
CA CYS A 356 -15.60 -1.14 7.80
C CYS A 356 -16.25 -1.86 6.60
N ARG A 357 -15.58 -1.85 5.43
CA ARG A 357 -15.97 -2.59 4.21
C ARG A 357 -15.23 -3.94 4.07
N CYS A 358 -15.07 -4.65 5.18
CA CYS A 358 -14.41 -5.96 5.25
C CYS A 358 -15.09 -6.83 6.31
N ASN A 359 -14.87 -8.15 6.23
CA ASN A 359 -15.34 -9.10 7.22
C ASN A 359 -14.18 -9.99 7.72
N GLU A 360 -14.39 -10.68 8.85
CA GLU A 360 -13.35 -11.52 9.48
C GLU A 360 -12.80 -12.65 8.56
N GLN A 361 -13.58 -13.13 7.60
CA GLN A 361 -13.17 -14.19 6.68
C GLN A 361 -12.22 -13.66 5.58
N ASP A 362 -12.21 -12.35 5.36
CA ASP A 362 -11.32 -11.71 4.39
C ASP A 362 -9.94 -11.39 5.00
N ASN A 363 -9.78 -11.55 6.32
CA ASN A 363 -8.54 -11.26 7.03
C ASN A 363 -7.46 -12.28 6.71
N THR A 364 -6.43 -11.80 6.03
CA THR A 364 -5.24 -12.58 5.68
C THR A 364 -4.02 -12.07 6.43
N GLU A 365 -4.13 -10.97 7.20
CA GLU A 365 -3.01 -10.37 7.93
C GLU A 365 -2.45 -11.25 9.04
N TRP A 366 -3.14 -12.33 9.44
CA TRP A 366 -2.69 -13.28 10.46
C TRP A 366 -2.23 -14.61 9.87
N TYR A 367 -2.26 -14.82 8.55
CA TYR A 367 -2.03 -16.16 7.98
C TYR A 367 -1.40 -16.15 6.57
N PRO A 368 -0.10 -16.43 6.42
CA PRO A 368 0.95 -16.40 7.45
C PRO A 368 1.43 -14.98 7.77
N SER A 369 1.81 -14.75 9.03
CA SER A 369 2.07 -13.42 9.56
C SER A 369 3.02 -13.43 10.75
N CYS A 370 3.71 -12.31 10.94
CA CYS A 370 4.53 -12.03 12.12
C CYS A 370 3.79 -11.25 13.22
N ALA A 371 2.49 -10.98 13.07
CA ALA A 371 1.73 -10.15 14.00
C ALA A 371 1.66 -10.81 15.38
N LYS A 372 1.37 -12.12 15.44
CA LYS A 372 1.37 -12.89 16.70
C LYS A 372 2.70 -12.74 17.44
N ARG A 373 3.80 -12.85 16.71
CA ARG A 373 5.15 -12.69 17.27
C ARG A 373 5.34 -11.31 17.87
N PHE A 374 4.93 -10.26 17.15
CA PHE A 374 5.00 -8.88 17.64
C PHE A 374 4.30 -8.74 19.01
N PHE A 375 3.08 -9.27 19.16
CA PHE A 375 2.35 -9.22 20.45
C PHE A 375 3.00 -10.06 21.55
N ASP A 376 3.46 -11.28 21.23
CA ASP A 376 4.11 -12.15 22.22
C ASP A 376 5.39 -11.54 22.81
N VAL A 377 6.20 -10.84 21.98
CA VAL A 377 7.50 -10.33 22.40
C VAL A 377 7.46 -8.89 22.94
N THR A 378 6.43 -8.10 22.59
CA THR A 378 6.14 -6.81 23.21
C THR A 378 5.44 -6.98 24.57
N GLY A 379 4.67 -8.06 24.75
CA GLY A 379 3.85 -8.27 25.95
C GLY A 379 2.63 -7.34 26.04
N ILE A 380 2.26 -6.66 24.94
CA ILE A 380 1.03 -5.87 24.87
C ILE A 380 -0.18 -6.77 24.64
N GLU A 381 -1.36 -6.30 25.03
CA GLU A 381 -2.59 -7.06 24.85
C GLU A 381 -2.90 -7.23 23.35
N TYR A 382 -3.30 -8.44 22.97
CA TYR A 382 -3.78 -8.73 21.62
C TYR A 382 -5.06 -7.94 21.33
N PRO A 383 -5.25 -7.45 20.09
CA PRO A 383 -6.49 -6.85 19.65
C PRO A 383 -7.69 -7.77 19.93
N GLU A 384 -8.82 -7.18 20.31
CA GLU A 384 -10.05 -7.92 20.53
C GLU A 384 -10.43 -8.75 19.30
N GLY A 385 -10.70 -10.04 19.49
CA GLY A 385 -11.05 -10.97 18.42
C GLY A 385 -9.86 -11.58 17.68
N SER A 386 -8.61 -11.29 18.06
CA SER A 386 -7.41 -11.90 17.47
C SER A 386 -7.39 -13.42 17.63
N ASP A 387 -7.03 -14.12 16.55
CA ASP A 387 -6.78 -15.56 16.61
C ASP A 387 -5.44 -15.84 17.29
N ARG A 388 -5.50 -16.43 18.49
CA ARG A 388 -4.31 -16.79 19.27
C ARG A 388 -3.75 -18.16 18.88
N ASN A 389 -4.47 -18.91 18.05
CA ASN A 389 -4.13 -20.25 17.59
C ASN A 389 -3.52 -20.27 16.17
N VAL A 390 -3.11 -19.10 15.66
CA VAL A 390 -2.32 -19.00 14.42
C VAL A 390 -1.07 -19.88 14.61
N PRO A 391 -0.82 -20.88 13.74
CA PRO A 391 0.37 -21.70 13.81
C PRO A 391 1.61 -20.82 13.80
N LYS A 392 2.66 -21.26 14.50
CA LYS A 392 3.98 -20.63 14.37
C LYS A 392 4.36 -20.59 12.89
N GLU A 393 4.46 -19.36 12.37
CA GLU A 393 5.25 -18.94 11.22
C GLU A 393 5.40 -20.02 10.15
N ALA A 394 4.34 -20.29 9.39
CA ALA A 394 4.55 -20.90 8.07
C ALA A 394 5.08 -19.77 7.19
N GLY A 395 6.39 -19.65 6.97
CA GLY A 395 6.92 -18.69 6.00
C GLY A 395 6.08 -18.73 4.72
N LEU A 396 5.90 -17.59 4.04
CA LEU A 396 5.13 -17.50 2.79
C LEU A 396 5.72 -18.49 1.76
N VAL A 397 5.27 -19.73 1.83
CA VAL A 397 5.50 -20.80 0.87
C VAL A 397 4.13 -21.09 0.32
N ARG A 398 3.85 -20.48 -0.82
CA ARG A 398 2.94 -21.08 -1.80
C ARG A 398 3.66 -21.16 -3.12
#